data_AF-A0AAD8JAI4-F1
#
_entry.id   AF-A0AAD8JAI4-F1
#
_cell.length_a   1.000
_cell.length_b   1.000
_cell.length_c   1.000
_cell.angle_alpha   90.00
_cell.angle_beta   90.00
_cell.angle_gamma   90.00
#
_symmetry.space_group_name_H-M   'P 1'
#
loop_
_entity.id
_entity.type
_entity.pdbx_description
1 polymer ?
#
loop_
_entity_poly.entity_id
_entity_poly.type
_entity_poly.pdbx_seq_one_letter_code
_entity_poly.pdbx_strand_id
1 'polypeptide(L)'
;MYPQVFLKLSKIIREKTLLKDTRFICIEEMLATFLLVVGQNSRYSHVGETFNRSHFSTSQNFNKILKVLNEIVVDFMVKPGSSTPEKIRESTRFFPYFKDCI
;
A
#
# COMPACT_ATOMS: atom_id res chain seq x y z
N MET A 1 -6.00 11.75 4.34
CA MET A 1 -4.54 11.69 4.60
C MET A 1 -4.00 13.10 4.54
N TYR A 2 -3.09 13.49 5.44
CA TYR A 2 -2.49 14.83 5.40
C TYR A 2 -1.62 15.01 4.14
N PRO A 3 -1.69 16.16 3.44
CA PRO A 3 -0.96 16.37 2.18
C PRO A 3 0.55 16.12 2.29
N GLN A 4 1.16 16.53 3.39
CA GLN A 4 2.60 16.37 3.62
C GLN A 4 3.02 14.89 3.72
N VAL A 5 2.16 14.06 4.32
CA VAL A 5 2.40 12.61 4.44
C VAL A 5 2.32 11.94 3.08
N PHE A 6 1.35 12.37 2.25
CA PHE A 6 1.20 11.90 0.88
C PHE A 6 2.45 12.20 0.04
N LEU A 7 2.91 13.46 0.05
CA LEU A 7 4.08 13.86 -0.72
C LEU A 7 5.34 13.14 -0.25
N LYS A 8 5.50 12.92 1.06
CA LYS A 8 6.61 12.14 1.61
C LYS A 8 6.59 10.70 1.10
N LEU A 9 5.43 10.05 1.07
CA LEU A 9 5.29 8.69 0.53
C LEU A 9 5.62 8.63 -0.97
N SER A 10 5.07 9.55 -1.77
CA SER A 10 5.39 9.66 -3.20
C SER A 10 6.90 9.84 -3.44
N LYS A 11 7.55 10.68 -2.61
CA LYS A 11 9.00 10.89 -2.68
C LYS A 11 9.79 9.61 -2.36
N ILE A 12 9.42 8.89 -1.29
CA ILE A 12 10.04 7.60 -0.95
C ILE A 12 9.90 6.62 -2.11
N ILE A 13 8.71 6.53 -2.73
CA ILE A 13 8.46 5.65 -3.87
C ILE A 13 9.36 6.02 -5.05
N ARG A 14 9.48 7.31 -5.38
CA ARG A 14 10.37 7.80 -6.45
C ARG A 14 11.83 7.50 -6.19
N GLU A 15 12.28 7.60 -4.95
CA GLU A 15 13.70 7.43 -4.59
C GLU A 15 14.09 5.96 -4.44
N LYS A 16 13.20 5.13 -3.90
CA LYS A 16 13.50 3.73 -3.58
C LYS A 16 13.10 2.74 -4.68
N THR A 17 12.31 3.13 -5.67
CA THR A 17 11.89 2.22 -6.74
C THR A 17 12.17 2.75 -8.14
N LEU A 18 12.08 1.86 -9.12
CA LEU A 18 12.21 2.20 -10.54
C LEU A 18 10.91 2.72 -11.16
N LEU A 19 9.87 2.97 -10.34
CA LEU A 19 8.61 3.51 -10.84
C LEU A 19 8.82 4.93 -11.36
N LYS A 20 8.34 5.17 -12.58
CA LYS A 20 8.42 6.47 -13.26
C LYS A 20 7.05 6.93 -13.71
N ASP A 21 6.92 8.23 -13.88
CA ASP A 21 5.76 8.82 -14.54
C ASP A 21 5.64 8.23 -15.95
N THR A 22 4.41 8.04 -16.39
CA THR A 22 4.11 7.76 -17.79
C THR A 22 3.77 9.06 -18.52
N ARG A 23 3.64 9.01 -19.84
CA ARG A 23 3.22 10.16 -20.65
C ARG A 23 1.95 10.85 -20.14
N PHE A 24 1.04 10.10 -19.53
CA PHE A 24 -0.29 10.59 -19.16
C PHE A 24 -0.59 10.51 -17.67
N ILE A 25 0.19 9.80 -16.86
CA ILE A 25 -0.13 9.47 -15.45
C ILE A 25 1.14 9.65 -14.62
N CYS A 26 1.06 10.48 -13.59
CA CYS A 26 2.13 10.65 -12.60
C CYS A 26 2.04 9.61 -11.48
N ILE A 27 3.15 9.39 -10.79
CA ILE A 27 3.24 8.47 -9.64
C ILE A 27 2.25 8.86 -8.54
N GLU A 28 2.02 10.15 -8.33
CA GLU A 28 1.07 10.67 -7.36
C GLU A 28 -0.36 10.23 -7.70
N GLU A 29 -0.76 10.27 -8.98
CA GLU A 29 -2.07 9.79 -9.41
C GLU A 29 -2.19 8.27 -9.26
N MET A 30 -1.12 7.52 -9.58
CA MET A 30 -1.10 6.07 -9.37
C MET A 30 -1.26 5.73 -7.89
N LEU A 31 -0.51 6.42 -7.02
CA LEU A 31 -0.57 6.25 -5.57
C LEU A 31 -1.96 6.63 -5.03
N ALA A 32 -2.53 7.75 -5.49
CA ALA A 32 -3.87 8.17 -5.10
C ALA A 32 -4.92 7.13 -5.54
N THR A 33 -4.80 6.58 -6.74
CA THR A 33 -5.65 5.46 -7.22
C THR A 33 -5.60 4.30 -6.24
N PHE A 34 -4.40 3.86 -5.84
CA PHE A 34 -4.24 2.76 -4.88
C PHE A 34 -4.86 3.10 -3.51
N LEU A 35 -4.58 4.28 -2.97
CA LEU A 35 -5.08 4.71 -1.66
C LEU A 35 -6.60 4.88 -1.62
N LEU A 36 -7.24 5.33 -2.71
CA LEU A 36 -8.70 5.38 -2.81
C LEU A 36 -9.30 3.97 -2.79
N VAL A 37 -8.74 3.04 -3.58
CA VAL A 37 -9.21 1.65 -3.61
C VAL A 37 -9.09 1.00 -2.22
N VAL A 38 -7.90 1.03 -1.60
CA VAL A 38 -7.67 0.33 -0.33
C VAL A 38 -8.24 1.09 0.86
N GLY A 39 -8.11 2.41 0.87
CA GLY A 39 -8.50 3.24 2.01
C GLY A 39 -10.00 3.46 2.14
N GLN A 40 -10.75 3.42 1.03
CA GLN A 40 -12.20 3.62 1.02
C GLN A 40 -12.98 2.41 0.50
N ASN A 41 -12.30 1.30 0.18
CA ASN A 41 -12.90 0.15 -0.49
C ASN A 41 -13.66 0.54 -1.78
N SER A 42 -13.13 1.54 -2.50
CA SER A 42 -13.80 2.08 -3.67
C SER A 42 -13.71 1.11 -4.85
N ARG A 43 -14.82 0.97 -5.58
CA ARG A 43 -14.85 0.23 -6.85
C ARG A 43 -14.01 0.93 -7.90
N TYR A 44 -13.38 0.17 -8.80
CA TYR A 44 -12.56 0.71 -9.88
C TYR A 44 -13.34 1.66 -10.82
N SER A 45 -14.65 1.51 -10.94
CA SER A 45 -15.49 2.41 -11.73
C SER A 45 -15.49 3.82 -11.15
N HIS A 46 -15.68 3.95 -9.83
CA HIS A 46 -15.68 5.23 -9.13
C HIS A 46 -14.31 5.91 -9.16
N VAL A 47 -13.25 5.14 -8.98
CA VAL A 47 -11.88 5.67 -9.03
C VAL A 47 -11.50 6.08 -10.46
N GLY A 48 -11.90 5.29 -11.45
CA GLY A 48 -11.75 5.63 -12.87
C GLY A 48 -12.47 6.93 -13.23
N GLU A 49 -13.71 7.11 -12.77
CA GLU A 49 -14.45 8.36 -12.96
C GLU A 49 -13.75 9.56 -12.31
N THR A 50 -13.27 9.40 -11.07
CA THR A 50 -12.56 10.46 -10.32
C THR A 50 -11.33 10.99 -11.06
N PHE A 51 -10.53 10.09 -11.66
CA PHE A 51 -9.31 10.46 -12.38
C PHE A 51 -9.49 10.52 -13.91
N ASN A 52 -10.72 10.38 -14.40
CA ASN A 52 -11.06 10.27 -15.82
C ASN A 52 -10.21 9.21 -16.56
N ARG A 53 -10.09 8.02 -15.97
CA ARG A 53 -9.31 6.88 -16.47
C ARG A 53 -10.19 5.69 -16.78
N SER A 54 -9.77 4.91 -17.76
CA SER A 54 -10.38 3.61 -18.05
C SER A 54 -10.14 2.61 -16.93
N HIS A 55 -11.05 1.64 -16.78
CA HIS A 55 -10.88 0.53 -15.84
C HIS A 55 -9.53 -0.20 -15.97
N PHE A 56 -9.06 -0.38 -17.20
CA PHE A 56 -7.74 -0.97 -17.47
C PHE A 56 -6.61 -0.13 -16.86
N SER A 57 -6.65 1.19 -17.07
CA SER A 57 -5.65 2.12 -16.54
C SER A 57 -5.68 2.16 -15.01
N THR A 58 -6.86 2.20 -14.41
CA THR A 58 -7.06 2.14 -12.95
C THR A 58 -6.46 0.86 -12.36
N SER A 59 -6.73 -0.29 -12.98
CA SER A 59 -6.16 -1.58 -12.56
C SER A 59 -4.64 -1.62 -12.73
N GLN A 60 -4.11 -1.11 -13.84
CA GLN A 60 -2.66 -1.00 -14.08
C GLN A 60 -1.97 -0.14 -13.02
N ASN A 61 -2.53 1.05 -12.73
CA ASN A 61 -2.01 1.96 -11.72
C ASN A 61 -2.01 1.32 -10.34
N PHE A 62 -3.12 0.68 -9.96
CA PHE A 62 -3.24 -0.05 -8.71
C PHE A 62 -2.15 -1.13 -8.56
N ASN A 63 -2.00 -1.99 -9.57
CA ASN A 63 -1.05 -3.11 -9.51
C ASN A 63 0.41 -2.64 -9.51
N LYS A 64 0.72 -1.56 -10.23
CA LYS A 64 2.06 -0.94 -10.20
C LYS A 64 2.45 -0.49 -8.80
N ILE A 65 1.55 0.21 -8.11
CA ILE A 65 1.80 0.68 -6.74
C ILE A 65 1.85 -0.49 -5.77
N LEU A 66 0.97 -1.49 -5.90
CA LEU A 66 1.01 -2.68 -5.05
C LEU A 66 2.37 -3.39 -5.14
N LYS A 67 2.91 -3.56 -6.35
CA LYS A 67 4.22 -4.19 -6.55
C LYS A 67 5.35 -3.38 -5.89
N VAL A 68 5.36 -2.08 -6.12
CA VAL A 68 6.33 -1.14 -5.54
C VAL A 68 6.29 -1.12 -4.02
N LEU A 69 5.09 -1.14 -3.43
CA LEU A 69 4.93 -1.20 -1.98
C LEU A 69 5.44 -2.53 -1.42
N ASN A 70 5.19 -3.65 -2.09
CA ASN A 70 5.72 -4.95 -1.67
C ASN A 70 7.27 -5.00 -1.70
N GLU A 71 7.90 -4.33 -2.68
CA GLU A 71 9.36 -4.20 -2.74
C GLU A 71 9.90 -3.35 -1.58
N ILE A 72 9.23 -2.24 -1.26
CA ILE A 72 9.66 -1.33 -0.19
C ILE A 72 9.35 -1.91 1.20
N VAL A 73 8.30 -2.72 1.36
CA VAL A 73 7.79 -3.17 2.68
C VAL A 73 8.88 -3.82 3.53
N VAL A 74 9.81 -4.55 2.92
CA VAL A 74 10.90 -5.26 3.62
C VAL A 74 11.80 -4.32 4.41
N ASP A 75 12.00 -3.09 3.93
CA ASP A 75 12.82 -2.08 4.60
C ASP A 75 12.09 -1.39 5.76
N PHE A 76 10.75 -1.38 5.74
CA PHE A 76 9.93 -0.58 6.66
C PHE A 76 9.14 -1.42 7.66
N MET A 77 8.87 -2.68 7.35
CA MET A 77 8.28 -3.62 8.29
C MET A 77 9.35 -4.11 9.26
N VAL A 78 9.08 -3.88 10.54
CA VAL A 78 9.84 -4.48 11.63
C VAL A 78 9.61 -5.99 11.55
N LYS A 79 10.68 -6.77 11.37
CA LYS A 79 10.61 -8.23 11.59
C LYS A 79 10.00 -8.45 12.97
N PRO A 80 9.00 -9.33 13.14
CA PRO A 80 8.43 -9.59 14.44
C PRO A 80 9.56 -9.87 15.41
N GLY A 81 9.58 -9.12 16.51
CA GLY A 81 10.44 -9.50 17.63
C GLY A 81 10.11 -10.94 18.01
N SER A 82 11.13 -11.71 18.38
CA SER A 82 11.03 -13.15 18.64
C SER A 82 10.13 -13.55 19.82
N SER A 83 9.35 -12.63 20.39
CA SER A 83 8.43 -12.95 21.49
C SER A 83 7.08 -12.26 21.31
N THR A 84 6.07 -13.07 21.00
CA THR A 84 4.67 -12.76 21.30
C THR A 84 4.58 -12.31 22.77
N PRO A 85 4.01 -11.13 23.07
CA PRO A 85 3.87 -10.65 24.44
C PRO A 85 3.24 -11.72 25.34
N GLU A 86 3.71 -11.83 26.57
CA GLU A 86 3.32 -12.90 27.51
C GLU A 86 1.80 -13.01 27.70
N LYS A 87 1.11 -11.86 27.78
CA LYS A 87 -0.35 -11.77 27.85
C LYS A 87 -1.10 -12.45 26.68
N ILE A 88 -0.49 -12.46 25.49
CA ILE A 88 -1.05 -13.09 24.30
C ILE A 88 -0.64 -14.57 24.25
N ARG A 89 0.61 -14.88 24.64
CA ARG A 89 1.13 -16.25 24.72
C ARG A 89 0.37 -17.12 25.72
N GLU A 90 -0.03 -16.56 26.85
CA GLU A 90 -0.78 -17.25 27.90
C GLU A 90 -2.27 -17.39 27.57
N SER A 91 -2.77 -16.64 26.58
CA SER A 91 -4.19 -16.71 26.20
C SER A 91 -4.43 -17.84 25.20
N THR A 92 -5.16 -18.86 25.62
CA THR A 92 -5.64 -19.94 24.73
C THR A 92 -6.54 -19.43 23.60
N ARG A 93 -7.19 -18.28 23.78
CA ARG A 93 -8.02 -17.64 22.76
C ARG A 93 -7.20 -16.90 21.71
N PHE A 94 -6.17 -16.16 22.13
CA PHE A 94 -5.42 -15.28 21.22
C PHE A 94 -4.19 -15.96 20.64
N PHE A 95 -3.48 -16.79 21.40
CA PHE A 95 -2.24 -17.43 20.97
C PHE A 95 -2.32 -18.17 19.62
N PRO A 96 -3.41 -18.89 19.26
CA PRO A 96 -3.52 -19.57 17.98
C PRO A 96 -3.39 -18.65 16.76
N TYR A 97 -3.79 -17.38 16.87
CA TYR A 97 -3.70 -16.40 15.80
C TYR A 97 -2.31 -15.79 15.63
N PHE A 98 -1.46 -15.88 16.66
CA PHE A 98 -0.11 -15.33 16.68
C PHE A 98 0.98 -16.41 16.60
N LYS A 99 0.56 -17.69 16.57
CA LYS A 99 1.45 -18.82 16.33
C LYS A 99 1.87 -18.76 14.85
N ASP A 100 3.18 -18.73 14.61
CA ASP A 100 3.78 -18.69 13.27
C ASP A 100 3.57 -17.37 12.47
N CYS A 101 3.27 -16.26 13.15
CA CYS A 101 3.30 -14.94 12.52
C CYS A 101 4.76 -14.53 12.20
N ILE A 102 5.06 -14.43 10.90
CA ILE A 102 6.29 -13.87 10.29
C ILE A 102 6.21 -12.34 10.24
#